data_AF-A0A433DFH1-F1
#
_entry.id   AF-A0A433DFH1-F1
#
_cell.length_a   1.000
_cell.length_b   1.000
_cell.length_c   1.000
_cell.angle_alpha   90.00
_cell.angle_beta   90.00
_cell.angle_gamma   90.00
#
_symmetry.space_group_name_H-M   'P 1'
#
loop_
_entity.id
_entity.type
_entity.pdbx_description
1 polymer ?
#
loop_
_entity_poly.entity_id
_entity_poly.type
_entity_poly.pdbx_seq_one_letter_code
_entity_poly.pdbx_strand_id
1 'polypeptide(L)'
;MLRYILLAASLATCYKTNPDRESFKAFITNTPAVPTTTTSKITSFLTRAFVGVPEHVYQDYVFFSIVTLKDNSATFLGVLGQWFVVSGGGAGSGALPDMNMELEDLAEVDRAKARQAAMKKDYATAGNAYRSAALRLQQGSSDLNQVQAARNFEDALQSAAKIFAANPRQGTRAGQLYEDLGKLYAFGAQRNPEKAIEAYETAARYYEANDDFRYPAQKAAAAALLAEMGRYEPAIAHIESIAPICASDEIRSFKLKDYLYLEALCIIGLDDWVRLGRAVRAWEGRYEGDKWTKTRECRFIKGLIDAKNLNDPKLYRDACEEYDQFTRLQDWQITLLLKGKQALEREDLK
;
A
#
# COMPACT_ATOMS: atom_id res chain seq x y z
N MET A 1 -47.33 0.21 6.96
CA MET A 1 -48.46 -0.57 6.43
C MET A 1 -48.38 -0.72 4.90
N LEU A 2 -48.41 0.36 4.10
CA LEU A 2 -48.47 0.29 2.63
C LEU A 2 -47.31 -0.45 1.94
N ARG A 3 -46.07 -0.32 2.44
CA ARG A 3 -44.88 -1.02 1.89
C ARG A 3 -44.94 -2.54 2.08
N TYR A 4 -45.47 -3.02 3.22
CA TYR A 4 -45.62 -4.44 3.49
C TYR A 4 -46.77 -5.07 2.70
N ILE A 5 -47.84 -4.30 2.43
CA ILE A 5 -48.95 -4.71 1.58
C ILE A 5 -48.50 -4.84 0.12
N LEU A 6 -47.70 -3.89 -0.39
CA LEU A 6 -47.11 -3.96 -1.73
C LEU A 6 -46.11 -5.13 -1.85
N LEU A 7 -45.29 -5.38 -0.83
CA LEU A 7 -44.39 -6.53 -0.80
C LEU A 7 -45.18 -7.85 -0.81
N ALA A 8 -46.19 -7.98 0.05
CA ALA A 8 -47.04 -9.18 0.10
C ALA A 8 -47.83 -9.40 -1.21
N ALA A 9 -48.35 -8.33 -1.82
CA ALA A 9 -49.01 -8.40 -3.11
C ALA A 9 -48.02 -8.80 -4.23
N SER A 10 -46.80 -8.26 -4.22
CA SER A 10 -45.77 -8.65 -5.19
C SER A 10 -45.33 -10.11 -5.04
N LEU A 11 -45.16 -10.59 -3.80
CA LEU A 11 -44.80 -11.99 -3.51
C LEU A 11 -45.93 -12.95 -3.86
N ALA A 12 -47.19 -12.59 -3.57
CA ALA A 12 -48.36 -13.37 -3.98
C ALA A 12 -48.53 -13.42 -5.50
N THR A 13 -48.16 -12.33 -6.19
CA THR A 13 -48.16 -12.29 -7.66
C THR A 13 -47.06 -13.20 -8.20
N CYS A 14 -45.83 -13.13 -7.67
CA CYS A 14 -44.71 -13.99 -8.07
C CYS A 14 -45.01 -15.48 -7.84
N TYR A 15 -45.66 -15.83 -6.74
CA TYR A 15 -46.06 -17.21 -6.44
C TYR A 15 -47.10 -17.73 -7.45
N LYS A 16 -48.08 -16.90 -7.83
CA LYS A 16 -49.11 -17.29 -8.82
C LYS A 16 -48.63 -17.30 -10.26
N THR A 17 -47.57 -16.55 -10.57
CA THR A 17 -47.02 -16.44 -11.93
C THR A 17 -45.70 -17.18 -12.10
N ASN A 18 -45.34 -18.08 -11.18
CA ASN A 18 -44.12 -18.87 -11.33
C ASN A 18 -44.28 -19.81 -12.55
N PRO A 19 -43.36 -19.79 -13.52
CA PRO A 19 -43.51 -20.57 -14.74
C PRO A 19 -43.35 -22.08 -14.50
N ASP A 20 -44.28 -22.88 -15.03
CA ASP A 20 -44.30 -24.34 -14.87
C ASP A 20 -43.31 -25.07 -15.80
N ARG A 21 -43.04 -26.35 -15.50
CA ARG A 21 -42.18 -27.24 -16.31
C ARG A 21 -42.59 -27.33 -17.79
N GLU A 22 -43.88 -27.28 -18.08
CA GLU A 22 -44.40 -27.29 -19.46
C GLU A 22 -44.14 -25.96 -20.19
N SER A 23 -44.18 -24.84 -19.46
CA SER A 23 -43.85 -23.52 -20.01
C SER A 23 -42.36 -23.43 -20.40
N PHE A 24 -41.48 -24.05 -19.62
CA PHE A 24 -40.06 -24.15 -19.95
C PHE A 24 -39.85 -24.98 -21.22
N LYS A 25 -40.55 -26.11 -21.36
CA LYS A 25 -40.52 -26.94 -22.57
C LYS A 25 -40.99 -26.17 -23.80
N ALA A 26 -42.03 -25.35 -23.66
CA ALA A 26 -42.51 -24.47 -24.73
C ALA A 26 -41.48 -23.38 -25.09
N PHE A 27 -40.82 -22.78 -24.11
CA PHE A 27 -39.78 -21.76 -24.32
C PHE A 27 -38.61 -22.27 -25.16
N ILE A 28 -38.08 -23.46 -24.82
CA ILE A 28 -36.94 -24.05 -25.55
C ILE A 28 -37.31 -24.60 -26.94
N THR A 29 -38.59 -24.90 -27.19
CA THR A 29 -39.05 -25.48 -28.47
C THR A 29 -39.59 -24.43 -29.45
N ASN A 30 -40.23 -23.36 -28.97
CA ASN A 30 -40.87 -22.34 -29.81
C ASN A 30 -39.98 -21.15 -30.17
N THR A 31 -38.69 -21.15 -29.83
CA THR A 31 -37.78 -20.04 -30.22
C THR A 31 -37.44 -20.17 -31.72
N PRO A 32 -38.01 -19.35 -32.62
CA PRO A 32 -37.79 -19.52 -34.06
C PRO A 32 -36.46 -18.87 -34.47
N ALA A 33 -35.74 -19.51 -35.39
CA ALA A 33 -34.56 -18.94 -36.03
C ALA A 33 -34.98 -17.89 -37.07
N VAL A 34 -34.96 -16.59 -36.74
CA VAL A 34 -35.11 -15.49 -37.71
C VAL A 34 -33.99 -14.47 -37.50
N PRO A 35 -33.29 -14.03 -38.57
CA PRO A 35 -32.19 -13.09 -38.45
C PRO A 35 -32.70 -11.65 -38.56
N THR A 36 -32.54 -10.83 -37.53
CA THR A 36 -32.63 -9.37 -37.72
C THR A 36 -31.73 -8.63 -36.75
N THR A 37 -31.01 -7.69 -37.35
CA THR A 37 -30.01 -6.75 -36.85
C THR A 37 -30.45 -5.93 -35.63
N THR A 38 -29.42 -5.54 -34.87
CA THR A 38 -29.35 -4.59 -33.73
C THR A 38 -29.55 -5.17 -32.32
N THR A 39 -28.47 -4.99 -31.52
CA THR A 39 -28.29 -5.18 -30.06
C THR A 39 -27.86 -6.56 -29.52
N SER A 40 -26.69 -6.53 -28.86
CA SER A 40 -26.03 -7.53 -28.01
C SER A 40 -25.51 -8.83 -28.66
N LYS A 41 -24.18 -9.01 -28.61
CA LYS A 41 -23.45 -10.20 -29.09
C LYS A 41 -23.66 -11.47 -28.24
N ILE A 42 -24.57 -11.45 -27.26
CA ILE A 42 -24.75 -12.55 -26.28
C ILE A 42 -25.79 -13.58 -26.75
N THR A 43 -26.68 -13.24 -27.69
CA THR A 43 -27.85 -14.06 -28.07
C THR A 43 -27.70 -14.89 -29.35
N SER A 44 -26.59 -14.76 -30.08
CA SER A 44 -26.44 -15.43 -31.40
C SER A 44 -26.04 -16.91 -31.36
N PHE A 45 -25.64 -17.44 -30.20
CA PHE A 45 -25.18 -18.84 -30.10
C PHE A 45 -26.30 -19.85 -29.81
N LEU A 46 -27.44 -19.40 -29.26
CA LEU A 46 -28.57 -20.28 -28.89
C LEU A 46 -29.47 -20.68 -30.08
N THR A 47 -29.15 -20.24 -31.30
CA THR A 47 -29.98 -20.48 -32.49
C THR A 47 -29.80 -21.86 -33.12
N ARG A 48 -29.37 -22.86 -32.34
CA ARG A 48 -29.38 -24.26 -32.77
C ARG A 48 -30.70 -24.85 -32.31
N ALA A 49 -31.61 -25.14 -33.24
CA ALA A 49 -32.85 -25.84 -32.94
C ALA A 49 -32.50 -27.18 -32.25
N PHE A 50 -32.74 -27.27 -30.94
CA PHE A 50 -32.58 -28.52 -30.20
C PHE A 50 -33.72 -29.44 -30.63
N VAL A 51 -33.40 -30.44 -31.46
CA VAL A 51 -34.33 -31.52 -31.82
C VAL A 51 -34.44 -32.45 -30.60
N GLY A 52 -35.42 -32.17 -29.74
CA GLY A 52 -35.66 -32.89 -28.50
C GLY A 52 -35.19 -32.13 -27.26
N VAL A 53 -35.99 -32.21 -26.19
CA VAL A 53 -35.70 -31.56 -24.90
C VAL A 53 -34.49 -32.25 -24.26
N PRO A 54 -33.36 -31.55 -24.06
CA PRO A 54 -32.20 -32.14 -23.41
C PRO A 54 -32.50 -32.52 -21.95
N GLU A 55 -31.76 -33.47 -21.40
CA GLU A 55 -31.85 -33.81 -19.99
C GLU A 55 -31.45 -32.60 -19.12
N HIS A 56 -32.31 -32.20 -18.18
CA HIS A 56 -32.14 -31.00 -17.36
C HIS A 56 -32.53 -31.28 -15.90
N VAL A 57 -31.86 -30.58 -14.99
CA VAL A 57 -32.19 -30.58 -13.56
C VAL A 57 -33.05 -29.35 -13.29
N TYR A 58 -34.26 -29.60 -12.77
CA TYR A 58 -35.26 -28.57 -12.52
C TYR A 58 -35.39 -28.37 -11.02
N GLN A 59 -35.13 -27.14 -10.55
CA GLN A 59 -35.23 -26.77 -9.14
C GLN A 59 -36.27 -25.66 -8.97
N ASP A 60 -37.40 -26.01 -8.34
CA ASP A 60 -38.46 -25.06 -8.00
C ASP A 60 -38.15 -24.38 -6.66
N TYR A 61 -38.10 -23.06 -6.67
CA TYR A 61 -38.13 -22.24 -5.47
C TYR A 61 -39.45 -21.48 -5.40
N VAL A 62 -39.83 -21.04 -4.20
CA VAL A 62 -41.14 -20.45 -3.91
C VAL A 62 -41.45 -19.20 -4.74
N PHE A 63 -40.44 -18.51 -5.27
CA PHE A 63 -40.60 -17.23 -6.01
C PHE A 63 -39.95 -17.20 -7.40
N PHE A 64 -39.21 -18.24 -7.76
CA PHE A 64 -38.50 -18.36 -9.03
C PHE A 64 -38.10 -19.81 -9.27
N SER A 65 -37.85 -20.19 -10.51
CA SER A 65 -37.39 -21.53 -10.86
C SER A 65 -36.07 -21.46 -11.61
N ILE A 66 -35.14 -22.36 -11.28
CA ILE A 66 -33.85 -22.46 -11.97
C ILE A 66 -33.80 -23.79 -12.69
N VAL A 67 -33.43 -23.72 -13.98
CA VAL A 67 -33.22 -24.91 -14.81
C VAL A 67 -31.80 -24.92 -15.33
N THR A 68 -31.10 -26.00 -15.05
CA THR A 68 -29.74 -26.25 -15.55
C THR A 68 -29.75 -27.45 -16.47
N LEU A 69 -29.21 -27.29 -17.68
CA LEU A 69 -28.99 -28.42 -18.58
C LEU A 69 -27.87 -29.31 -18.00
N LYS A 70 -27.99 -30.64 -18.11
CA LYS A 70 -27.00 -31.57 -17.53
C LYS A 70 -25.58 -31.43 -18.13
N ASP A 71 -25.46 -30.81 -19.29
CA ASP A 71 -24.20 -30.50 -19.95
C ASP A 71 -23.56 -29.19 -19.46
N ASN A 72 -24.17 -28.51 -18.47
CA ASN A 72 -23.79 -27.17 -18.00
C ASN A 72 -23.67 -26.13 -19.11
N SER A 73 -24.29 -26.36 -20.27
CA SER A 73 -24.18 -25.46 -21.42
C SER A 73 -24.96 -24.17 -21.21
N ALA A 74 -26.09 -24.23 -20.51
CA ALA A 74 -26.87 -23.06 -20.14
C ALA A 74 -27.66 -23.22 -18.84
N THR A 75 -27.85 -22.09 -18.16
CA THR A 75 -28.69 -21.95 -16.97
C THR A 75 -29.80 -20.94 -17.25
N PHE A 76 -31.03 -21.32 -16.91
CA PHE A 76 -32.23 -20.50 -17.11
C PHE A 76 -32.84 -20.12 -15.76
N LEU A 77 -33.30 -18.87 -15.65
CA LEU A 77 -34.04 -18.34 -14.51
C LEU A 77 -35.46 -17.98 -14.94
N GLY A 78 -36.44 -18.62 -14.32
CA GLY A 78 -37.86 -18.35 -14.49
C GLY A 78 -38.36 -17.44 -13.37
N VAL A 79 -38.82 -16.24 -13.71
CA VAL A 79 -39.38 -15.25 -12.79
C VAL A 79 -40.54 -14.53 -13.48
N LEU A 80 -41.65 -14.29 -12.76
CA LEU A 80 -42.79 -13.50 -13.25
C LEU A 80 -43.35 -13.99 -14.60
N GLY A 81 -43.41 -15.31 -14.81
CA GLY A 81 -43.92 -15.92 -16.04
C GLY A 81 -43.00 -15.76 -17.26
N GLN A 82 -41.76 -15.30 -17.05
CA GLN A 82 -40.76 -15.14 -18.12
C GLN A 82 -39.50 -15.96 -17.80
N TRP A 83 -38.85 -16.46 -18.86
CA TRP A 83 -37.60 -17.20 -18.78
C TRP A 83 -36.43 -16.35 -19.30
N PHE A 84 -35.38 -16.27 -18.49
CA PHE A 84 -34.15 -15.54 -18.80
C PHE A 84 -32.95 -16.49 -18.84
N VAL A 85 -32.03 -16.27 -19.77
CA VAL A 85 -30.76 -17.02 -19.83
C VAL A 85 -29.74 -16.32 -18.92
N VAL A 86 -29.25 -17.02 -17.90
CA VAL A 86 -28.31 -16.48 -16.91
C VAL A 86 -26.85 -16.78 -17.28
N SER A 87 -26.61 -17.89 -17.98
CA SER A 87 -25.27 -18.28 -18.44
C SER A 87 -25.36 -19.10 -19.73
N GLY A 88 -24.49 -18.81 -20.70
CA GLY A 88 -24.26 -19.59 -21.91
C GLY A 88 -22.76 -19.88 -22.02
N GLY A 89 -22.35 -21.11 -21.74
CA GLY A 89 -20.95 -21.53 -21.65
C GLY A 89 -20.31 -21.70 -23.02
N GLY A 90 -19.49 -20.73 -23.44
CA GLY A 90 -18.46 -20.95 -24.44
C GLY A 90 -17.35 -21.80 -23.83
N ALA A 91 -17.13 -22.99 -24.38
CA ALA A 91 -15.98 -23.85 -24.08
C ALA A 91 -14.68 -23.16 -24.53
N GLY A 92 -14.09 -22.38 -23.63
CA GLY A 92 -12.67 -22.07 -23.60
C GLY A 92 -12.12 -22.69 -22.32
N SER A 93 -11.11 -23.55 -22.46
CA SER A 93 -10.40 -24.22 -21.37
C SER A 93 -10.11 -23.29 -20.20
N GLY A 94 -10.95 -23.39 -19.19
CA GLY A 94 -10.84 -22.75 -17.91
C GLY A 94 -11.80 -23.51 -17.02
N ALA A 95 -11.25 -24.28 -16.08
CA ALA A 95 -12.04 -24.87 -15.03
C ALA A 95 -12.97 -23.77 -14.48
N LEU A 96 -14.28 -24.00 -14.54
CA LEU A 96 -15.22 -23.24 -13.74
C LEU A 96 -14.67 -23.32 -12.30
N PRO A 97 -14.38 -22.19 -11.63
CA PRO A 97 -13.97 -22.27 -10.24
C PRO A 97 -15.11 -22.96 -9.51
N ASP A 98 -14.75 -24.02 -8.81
CA ASP A 98 -15.65 -24.79 -7.98
C ASP A 98 -16.47 -23.79 -7.15
N MET A 99 -17.80 -23.92 -7.13
CA MET A 99 -18.67 -23.01 -6.35
C MET A 99 -18.47 -23.17 -4.83
N ASN A 100 -17.50 -23.99 -4.44
CA ASN A 100 -16.97 -24.21 -3.10
C ASN A 100 -15.46 -23.90 -2.99
N MET A 101 -14.88 -23.11 -3.90
CA MET A 101 -13.53 -22.59 -3.69
C MET A 101 -13.55 -21.62 -2.50
N GLU A 102 -12.71 -21.91 -1.51
CA GLU A 102 -12.51 -21.01 -0.39
C GLU A 102 -11.98 -19.66 -0.91
N LEU A 103 -12.34 -18.55 -0.25
CA LEU A 103 -11.92 -17.19 -0.66
C LEU A 103 -10.40 -17.07 -0.79
N GLU A 104 -9.67 -17.90 -0.05
CA GLU A 104 -8.21 -18.02 -0.07
C GLU A 104 -7.72 -18.58 -1.41
N ASP A 105 -8.30 -19.68 -1.91
CA ASP A 105 -7.93 -20.28 -3.19
C ASP A 105 -8.18 -19.31 -4.36
N LEU A 106 -9.29 -18.57 -4.33
CA LEU A 106 -9.58 -17.54 -5.33
C LEU A 106 -8.53 -16.41 -5.30
N ALA A 107 -8.06 -16.05 -4.11
CA ALA A 107 -7.02 -15.06 -3.95
C ALA A 107 -5.65 -15.56 -4.46
N GLU A 108 -5.35 -16.86 -4.30
CA GLU A 108 -4.14 -17.46 -4.87
C GLU A 108 -4.15 -17.48 -6.39
N VAL A 109 -5.29 -17.82 -7.00
CA VAL A 109 -5.46 -17.77 -8.46
C VAL A 109 -5.22 -16.35 -8.99
N ASP A 110 -5.77 -15.34 -8.32
CA ASP A 110 -5.59 -13.95 -8.75
C ASP A 110 -4.17 -13.42 -8.49
N ARG A 111 -3.48 -13.88 -7.44
CA ARG A 111 -2.04 -13.65 -7.28
C ARG A 111 -1.22 -14.29 -8.40
N ALA A 112 -1.54 -15.52 -8.80
CA ALA A 112 -0.83 -16.20 -9.86
C ALA A 112 -0.99 -15.45 -11.20
N LYS A 113 -2.21 -15.00 -11.52
CA LYS A 113 -2.48 -14.11 -12.66
C LYS A 113 -1.68 -12.81 -12.56
N ALA A 114 -1.63 -12.19 -11.40
CA ALA A 114 -0.90 -10.94 -11.18
C ALA A 114 0.62 -11.13 -11.44
N ARG A 115 1.21 -12.23 -10.95
CA ARG A 115 2.62 -12.58 -11.21
C ARG A 115 2.89 -12.80 -12.70
N GLN A 116 2.01 -13.51 -13.40
CA GLN A 116 2.14 -13.72 -14.84
C GLN A 116 2.04 -12.40 -15.63
N ALA A 117 1.13 -11.50 -15.25
CA ALA A 117 1.02 -10.18 -15.85
C ALA A 117 2.26 -9.31 -15.57
N ALA A 118 2.78 -9.36 -14.34
CA ALA A 118 4.00 -8.65 -13.95
C ALA A 118 5.23 -9.13 -14.73
N MET A 119 5.35 -10.45 -14.99
CA MET A 119 6.41 -11.02 -15.85
C MET A 119 6.33 -10.49 -17.28
N LYS A 120 5.12 -10.22 -17.78
CA LYS A 120 4.90 -9.62 -19.11
C LYS A 120 5.06 -8.09 -19.11
N LYS A 121 5.45 -7.48 -17.99
CA LYS A 121 5.51 -6.01 -17.78
C LYS A 121 4.16 -5.29 -17.92
N ASP A 122 3.06 -6.03 -17.87
CA ASP A 122 1.72 -5.44 -17.83
C ASP A 122 1.34 -5.15 -16.37
N TYR A 123 1.81 -4.00 -15.88
CA TYR A 123 1.60 -3.59 -14.50
C TYR A 123 0.16 -3.18 -14.20
N ALA A 124 -0.62 -2.80 -15.22
CA ALA A 124 -2.00 -2.39 -15.04
C ALA A 124 -2.90 -3.59 -14.70
N THR A 125 -2.78 -4.69 -15.45
CA THR A 125 -3.51 -5.93 -15.14
C THR A 125 -2.95 -6.59 -13.88
N ALA A 126 -1.64 -6.55 -13.65
CA ALA A 126 -1.03 -7.04 -12.42
C ALA A 126 -1.57 -6.32 -11.18
N GLY A 127 -1.61 -4.98 -11.17
CA GLY A 127 -2.09 -4.20 -10.03
C GLY A 127 -3.56 -4.44 -9.71
N ASN A 128 -4.41 -4.54 -10.74
CA ASN A 128 -5.82 -4.88 -10.56
C ASN A 128 -6.02 -6.29 -9.98
N ALA A 129 -5.24 -7.26 -10.46
CA ALA A 129 -5.28 -8.63 -9.95
C ALA A 129 -4.80 -8.72 -8.50
N TYR A 130 -3.69 -8.06 -8.15
CA TYR A 130 -3.21 -7.96 -6.76
C TYR A 130 -4.24 -7.29 -5.83
N ARG A 131 -4.86 -6.18 -6.27
CA ARG A 131 -5.93 -5.51 -5.52
C ARG A 131 -7.11 -6.46 -5.28
N SER A 132 -7.54 -7.19 -6.31
CA SER A 132 -8.67 -8.12 -6.20
C SER A 132 -8.36 -9.29 -5.26
N ALA A 133 -7.13 -9.79 -5.25
CA ALA A 133 -6.67 -10.81 -4.31
C ALA A 133 -6.64 -10.28 -2.88
N ALA A 134 -6.17 -9.05 -2.67
CA ALA A 134 -6.14 -8.41 -1.36
C ALA A 134 -7.55 -8.21 -0.77
N LEU A 135 -8.50 -7.76 -1.58
CA LEU A 135 -9.90 -7.55 -1.16
C LEU A 135 -10.59 -8.85 -0.74
N ARG A 136 -10.31 -9.97 -1.43
CA ARG A 136 -10.86 -11.28 -1.08
C ARG A 136 -10.29 -11.80 0.25
N LEU A 137 -8.99 -11.62 0.48
CA LEU A 137 -8.36 -12.03 1.74
C LEU A 137 -8.83 -11.19 2.93
N GLN A 138 -9.16 -9.92 2.70
CA GLN A 138 -9.72 -9.04 3.74
C GLN A 138 -11.13 -9.48 4.20
N GLN A 139 -11.86 -10.23 3.38
CA GLN A 139 -13.15 -10.80 3.77
C GLN A 139 -13.00 -11.99 4.73
N GLY A 140 -11.81 -12.60 4.80
CA GLY A 140 -11.48 -13.61 5.80
C GLY A 140 -11.15 -12.97 7.15
N SER A 141 -11.60 -13.59 8.25
CA SER A 141 -11.36 -13.11 9.61
C SER A 141 -10.01 -13.53 10.20
N SER A 142 -9.20 -14.30 9.47
CA SER A 142 -7.92 -14.84 9.94
C SER A 142 -6.80 -13.79 9.88
N ASP A 143 -5.99 -13.72 10.93
CA ASP A 143 -4.81 -12.84 11.00
C ASP A 143 -3.82 -13.14 9.86
N LEU A 144 -3.71 -14.42 9.46
CA LEU A 144 -2.87 -14.82 8.33
C LEU A 144 -3.36 -14.18 7.02
N ASN A 145 -4.68 -14.10 6.82
CA ASN A 145 -5.29 -13.52 5.63
C ASN A 145 -5.09 -12.01 5.59
N GLN A 146 -5.09 -11.33 6.74
CA GLN A 146 -4.80 -9.90 6.81
C GLN A 146 -3.34 -9.59 6.44
N VAL A 147 -2.38 -10.36 6.95
CA VAL A 147 -0.96 -10.23 6.60
C VAL A 147 -0.74 -10.48 5.10
N GLN A 148 -1.42 -11.48 4.57
CA GLN A 148 -1.42 -11.84 3.17
C GLN A 148 -2.08 -10.78 2.26
N ALA A 149 -3.15 -10.15 2.71
CA ALA A 149 -3.80 -9.03 2.03
C ALA A 149 -2.86 -7.82 1.97
N ALA A 150 -2.18 -7.51 3.07
CA ALA A 150 -1.21 -6.41 3.13
C ALA A 150 -0.08 -6.56 2.09
N ARG A 151 0.47 -7.77 1.92
CA ARG A 151 1.47 -8.06 0.87
C ARG A 151 0.94 -7.83 -0.53
N ASN A 152 -0.31 -8.21 -0.80
CA ASN A 152 -0.91 -7.98 -2.10
C ASN A 152 -1.16 -6.49 -2.36
N PHE A 153 -1.52 -5.71 -1.34
CA PHE A 153 -1.62 -4.26 -1.48
C PHE A 153 -0.26 -3.61 -1.72
N GLU A 154 0.81 -4.10 -1.07
CA GLU A 154 2.18 -3.69 -1.35
C GLU A 154 2.55 -3.94 -2.82
N ASP A 155 2.36 -5.17 -3.31
CA ASP A 155 2.64 -5.53 -4.70
C ASP A 155 1.81 -4.71 -5.70
N ALA A 156 0.54 -4.43 -5.37
CA ALA A 156 -0.31 -3.56 -6.16
C ALA A 156 0.23 -2.12 -6.21
N LEU A 157 0.67 -1.55 -5.08
CA LEU A 157 1.27 -0.22 -5.03
C LEU A 157 2.58 -0.16 -5.82
N GLN A 158 3.44 -1.17 -5.72
CA GLN A 158 4.66 -1.24 -6.54
C GLN A 158 4.34 -1.28 -8.03
N SER A 159 3.33 -2.06 -8.44
CA SER A 159 2.91 -2.11 -9.84
C SER A 159 2.38 -0.74 -10.31
N ALA A 160 1.59 -0.06 -9.49
CA ALA A 160 1.10 1.28 -9.78
C ALA A 160 2.26 2.29 -9.92
N ALA A 161 3.24 2.24 -9.02
CA ALA A 161 4.42 3.10 -9.07
C ALA A 161 5.19 2.93 -10.38
N LYS A 162 5.34 1.69 -10.87
CA LYS A 162 5.99 1.38 -12.16
C LYS A 162 5.21 1.91 -13.36
N ILE A 163 3.87 1.92 -13.33
CA ILE A 163 3.04 2.50 -14.38
C ILE A 163 3.31 4.00 -14.49
N PHE A 164 3.27 4.72 -13.36
CA PHE A 164 3.50 6.17 -13.35
C PHE A 164 4.96 6.52 -13.64
N ALA A 165 5.91 5.69 -13.22
CA ALA A 165 7.32 5.84 -13.54
C ALA A 165 7.62 5.74 -15.06
N ALA A 166 6.83 4.97 -15.81
CA ALA A 166 6.98 4.86 -17.26
C ALA A 166 6.64 6.18 -18.00
N ASN A 167 5.92 7.09 -17.36
CA ASN A 167 5.54 8.37 -17.94
C ASN A 167 6.25 9.54 -17.20
N PRO A 168 7.23 10.21 -17.83
CA PRO A 168 7.97 11.31 -17.19
C PRO A 168 7.08 12.45 -16.69
N ARG A 169 5.94 12.69 -17.35
CA ARG A 169 4.98 13.74 -16.95
C ARG A 169 4.25 13.43 -15.64
N GLN A 170 4.31 12.20 -15.16
CA GLN A 170 3.64 11.74 -13.95
C GLN A 170 4.66 11.37 -12.85
N GLY A 171 5.90 11.87 -12.95
CA GLY A 171 6.97 11.61 -11.99
C GLY A 171 6.60 11.94 -10.54
N THR A 172 5.92 13.06 -10.29
CA THR A 172 5.43 13.41 -8.94
C THR A 172 4.47 12.35 -8.38
N ARG A 173 3.61 11.77 -9.22
CA ARG A 173 2.66 10.73 -8.79
C ARG A 173 3.35 9.40 -8.53
N ALA A 174 4.41 9.09 -9.29
CA ALA A 174 5.29 7.97 -8.97
C ALA A 174 5.98 8.19 -7.61
N GLY A 175 6.52 9.39 -7.37
CA GLY A 175 7.14 9.77 -6.09
C GLY A 175 6.21 9.59 -4.89
N GLN A 176 4.94 9.98 -5.01
CA GLN A 176 3.92 9.78 -3.97
C GLN A 176 3.69 8.31 -3.63
N LEU A 177 3.62 7.45 -4.65
CA LEU A 177 3.44 6.01 -4.43
C LEU A 177 4.67 5.36 -3.78
N TYR A 178 5.87 5.81 -4.14
CA TYR A 178 7.10 5.37 -3.47
C TYR A 178 7.21 5.88 -2.03
N GLU A 179 6.74 7.10 -1.76
CA GLU A 179 6.64 7.65 -0.40
C GLU A 179 5.68 6.81 0.46
N ASP A 180 4.52 6.42 -0.09
CA ASP A 180 3.56 5.57 0.61
C ASP A 180 4.12 4.16 0.85
N LEU A 181 4.85 3.58 -0.11
CA LEU A 181 5.60 2.34 0.06
C LEU A 181 6.65 2.48 1.18
N GLY A 182 7.41 3.58 1.21
CA GLY A 182 8.38 3.87 2.26
C GLY A 182 7.75 3.89 3.65
N LYS A 183 6.58 4.55 3.81
CA LYS A 183 5.83 4.58 5.07
C LYS A 183 5.35 3.19 5.49
N LEU A 184 4.87 2.39 4.55
CA LEU A 184 4.45 1.01 4.81
C LEU A 184 5.63 0.15 5.28
N TYR A 185 6.81 0.30 4.67
CA TYR A 185 8.00 -0.44 5.10
C TYR A 185 8.60 0.05 6.41
N ALA A 186 8.47 1.33 6.73
CA ALA A 186 9.01 1.90 7.97
C ALA A 186 8.16 1.58 9.21
N PHE A 187 6.82 1.64 9.07
CA PHE A 187 5.88 1.58 10.21
C PHE A 187 4.86 0.44 10.14
N GLY A 188 4.77 -0.27 9.02
CA GLY A 188 3.77 -1.33 8.83
C GLY A 188 4.09 -2.61 9.60
N ALA A 189 3.13 -3.55 9.59
CA ALA A 189 3.26 -4.87 10.23
C ALA A 189 4.43 -5.70 9.66
N GLN A 190 4.90 -5.39 8.45
CA GLN A 190 6.05 -6.01 7.81
C GLN A 190 7.21 -5.02 7.71
N ARG A 191 7.59 -4.46 8.86
CA ARG A 191 8.65 -3.48 8.96
C ARG A 191 9.95 -4.00 8.32
N ASN A 192 10.43 -3.30 7.31
CA ASN A 192 11.68 -3.58 6.63
C ASN A 192 12.40 -2.26 6.33
N PRO A 193 13.35 -1.83 7.19
CA PRO A 193 14.00 -0.53 7.05
C PRO A 193 14.84 -0.40 5.77
N GLU A 194 15.41 -1.49 5.26
CA GLU A 194 16.21 -1.45 4.02
C GLU A 194 15.35 -1.11 2.80
N LYS A 195 14.21 -1.81 2.65
CA LYS A 195 13.24 -1.49 1.60
C LYS A 195 12.65 -0.10 1.75
N ALA A 196 12.44 0.36 2.99
CA ALA A 196 11.96 1.70 3.26
C ALA A 196 12.95 2.76 2.76
N ILE A 197 14.25 2.57 3.03
CA ILE A 197 15.31 3.47 2.55
C ILE A 197 15.31 3.54 1.02
N GLU A 198 15.31 2.39 0.33
CA GLU A 198 15.27 2.34 -1.14
C GLU A 198 14.03 3.05 -1.71
N ALA A 199 12.87 2.86 -1.09
CA ALA A 199 11.62 3.51 -1.50
C ALA A 199 11.68 5.03 -1.29
N TYR A 200 12.19 5.50 -0.14
CA TYR A 200 12.34 6.93 0.12
C TYR A 200 13.39 7.60 -0.76
N GLU A 201 14.51 6.94 -1.04
CA GLU A 201 15.52 7.43 -2.00
C GLU A 201 14.96 7.50 -3.42
N THR A 202 14.18 6.50 -3.82
CA THR A 202 13.49 6.50 -5.11
C THR A 202 12.46 7.62 -5.19
N ALA A 203 11.66 7.83 -4.15
CA ALA A 203 10.72 8.95 -4.06
C ALA A 203 11.45 10.29 -4.14
N ALA A 204 12.56 10.45 -3.41
CA ALA A 204 13.40 11.65 -3.44
C ALA A 204 13.92 11.93 -4.85
N ARG A 205 14.41 10.92 -5.59
CA ARG A 205 14.86 11.09 -6.98
C ARG A 205 13.77 11.63 -7.91
N TYR A 206 12.53 11.13 -7.77
CA TYR A 206 11.41 11.65 -8.55
C TYR A 206 11.07 13.09 -8.15
N TYR A 207 11.05 13.40 -6.86
CA TYR A 207 10.79 14.76 -6.40
C TYR A 207 11.89 15.75 -6.82
N GLU A 208 13.16 15.35 -6.78
CA GLU A 208 14.29 16.15 -7.26
C GLU A 208 14.18 16.45 -8.75
N ALA A 209 13.87 15.44 -9.57
CA ALA A 209 13.71 15.60 -11.01
C ALA A 209 12.52 16.49 -11.41
N ASN A 210 11.55 16.68 -10.51
CA ASN A 210 10.35 17.50 -10.73
C ASN A 210 10.36 18.80 -9.91
N ASP A 211 11.49 19.15 -9.28
CA ASP A 211 11.64 20.33 -8.39
C ASP A 211 10.52 20.42 -7.32
N ASP A 212 10.14 19.27 -6.76
CA ASP A 212 9.06 19.17 -5.78
C ASP A 212 9.59 19.50 -4.37
N PHE A 213 8.84 20.32 -3.63
CA PHE A 213 9.16 20.75 -2.28
C PHE A 213 9.34 19.59 -1.29
N ARG A 214 8.81 18.40 -1.59
CA ARG A 214 8.90 17.20 -0.73
C ARG A 214 10.27 16.52 -0.76
N TYR A 215 11.14 16.87 -1.72
CA TYR A 215 12.45 16.24 -1.88
C TYR A 215 13.27 16.15 -0.58
N PRO A 216 13.49 17.26 0.18
CA PRO A 216 14.29 17.21 1.40
C PRO A 216 13.69 16.31 2.48
N ALA A 217 12.37 16.28 2.60
CA ALA A 217 11.69 15.48 3.60
C ALA A 217 11.87 13.97 3.36
N GLN A 218 11.82 13.52 2.09
CA GLN A 218 12.04 12.11 1.78
C GLN A 218 13.49 11.69 2.00
N LYS A 219 14.44 12.55 1.65
CA LYS A 219 15.87 12.27 1.87
C LYS A 219 16.22 12.24 3.35
N ALA A 220 15.63 13.12 4.15
CA ALA A 220 15.75 13.07 5.61
C ALA A 220 15.12 11.82 6.23
N ALA A 221 13.98 11.34 5.71
CA ALA A 221 13.36 10.10 6.16
C ALA A 221 14.26 8.88 5.89
N ALA A 222 14.89 8.82 4.70
CA ALA A 222 15.90 7.80 4.39
C ALA A 222 17.11 7.90 5.34
N ALA A 223 17.62 9.11 5.61
CA ALA A 223 18.72 9.33 6.53
C ALA A 223 18.40 8.89 7.97
N ALA A 224 17.18 9.14 8.46
CA ALA A 224 16.77 8.72 9.79
C ALA A 224 16.76 7.19 9.95
N LEU A 225 16.28 6.47 8.94
CA LEU A 225 16.32 5.01 8.91
C LEU A 225 17.74 4.45 8.82
N LEU A 226 18.60 5.08 8.01
CA LEU A 226 20.03 4.73 7.94
C LEU A 226 20.72 4.91 9.28
N ALA A 227 20.44 6.02 9.98
CA ALA A 227 20.97 6.29 11.32
C ALA A 227 20.49 5.26 12.34
N GLU A 228 19.22 4.88 12.29
CA GLU A 228 18.66 3.83 13.15
C GLU A 228 19.36 2.48 12.94
N MET A 229 19.72 2.16 11.69
CA MET A 229 20.49 0.96 11.33
C MET A 229 21.98 1.05 11.65
N GLY A 230 22.47 2.19 12.16
CA GLY A 230 23.89 2.43 12.44
C GLY A 230 24.74 2.76 11.20
N ARG A 231 24.12 3.03 10.04
CA ARG A 231 24.80 3.48 8.82
C ARG A 231 24.90 5.01 8.82
N TYR A 232 25.80 5.56 9.63
CA TYR A 232 25.87 6.99 9.89
C TYR A 232 26.44 7.83 8.73
N GLU A 233 27.50 7.41 8.04
CA GLU A 233 28.09 8.18 6.92
C GLU A 233 27.10 8.40 5.77
N PRO A 234 26.38 7.37 5.28
CA PRO A 234 25.35 7.58 4.25
C PRO A 234 24.25 8.54 4.73
N ALA A 235 23.86 8.45 6.00
CA ALA A 235 22.86 9.37 6.58
C ALA A 235 23.37 10.82 6.58
N ILE A 236 24.62 11.06 6.98
CA ILE A 236 25.25 12.38 6.96
C ILE A 236 25.28 12.94 5.54
N ALA A 237 25.71 12.14 4.55
CA ALA A 237 25.78 12.59 3.16
C ALA A 237 24.40 13.01 2.61
N HIS A 238 23.34 12.31 3.00
CA HIS A 238 21.98 12.68 2.65
C HIS A 238 21.57 14.02 3.25
N ILE A 239 21.87 14.27 4.53
CA ILE A 239 21.56 15.54 5.20
C ILE A 239 22.38 16.71 4.65
N GLU A 240 23.69 16.53 4.46
CA GLU A 240 24.59 17.56 3.91
C GLU A 240 24.11 18.04 2.53
N SER A 241 23.52 17.14 1.74
CA SER A 241 22.99 17.48 0.41
C SER A 241 21.71 18.33 0.46
N ILE A 242 20.89 18.22 1.52
CA ILE A 242 19.60 18.93 1.62
C ILE A 242 19.66 20.17 2.51
N ALA A 243 20.60 20.25 3.45
CA ALA A 243 20.69 21.37 4.38
C ALA A 243 20.81 22.74 3.69
N PRO A 244 21.63 22.93 2.64
CA PRO A 244 21.70 24.22 1.92
C PRO A 244 20.39 24.57 1.21
N ILE A 245 19.69 23.57 0.65
CA ILE A 245 18.41 23.73 -0.05
C ILE A 245 17.36 24.22 0.95
N CYS A 246 17.25 23.58 2.11
CA CYS A 246 16.31 23.96 3.16
C CYS A 246 16.62 25.33 3.77
N ALA A 247 17.90 25.71 3.85
CA ALA A 247 18.30 27.01 4.39
C ALA A 247 17.95 28.19 3.47
N SER A 248 17.96 27.95 2.16
CA SER A 248 17.68 28.95 1.12
C SER A 248 16.19 29.34 1.03
N ASP A 249 15.30 28.47 1.48
CA ASP A 249 13.85 28.67 1.40
C ASP A 249 13.26 28.88 2.80
N GLU A 250 12.59 30.01 3.00
CA GLU A 250 12.00 30.39 4.30
C GLU A 250 11.04 29.33 4.83
N ILE A 251 10.23 28.69 3.97
CA ILE A 251 9.25 27.68 4.38
C ILE A 251 9.95 26.39 4.82
N ARG A 252 11.01 26.00 4.11
CA ARG A 252 11.77 24.77 4.43
C ARG A 252 12.74 24.98 5.61
N SER A 253 13.11 26.22 5.91
CA SER A 253 14.08 26.56 6.96
C SER A 253 13.63 26.12 8.37
N PHE A 254 12.33 26.03 8.63
CA PHE A 254 11.80 25.54 9.92
C PHE A 254 12.22 24.10 10.25
N LYS A 255 12.46 23.28 9.23
CA LYS A 255 12.90 21.88 9.36
C LYS A 255 14.41 21.70 9.35
N LEU A 256 15.17 22.75 9.05
CA LEU A 256 16.63 22.68 9.01
C LEU A 256 17.24 22.22 10.33
N LYS A 257 16.75 22.73 11.47
CA LYS A 257 17.23 22.33 12.80
C LYS A 257 17.07 20.83 13.05
N ASP A 258 15.96 20.23 12.58
CA ASP A 258 15.68 18.80 12.75
C ASP A 258 16.71 17.97 11.95
N TYR A 259 17.09 18.46 10.76
CA TYR A 259 18.08 17.80 9.90
C TYR A 259 19.50 17.92 10.45
N LEU A 260 19.92 19.12 10.87
CA LEU A 260 21.23 19.33 11.49
C LEU A 260 21.38 18.55 12.80
N TYR A 261 20.30 18.45 13.58
CA TYR A 261 20.25 17.59 14.75
C TYR A 261 20.46 16.12 14.41
N LEU A 262 19.80 15.61 13.37
CA LEU A 262 20.00 14.24 12.90
C LEU A 262 21.44 14.00 12.41
N GLU A 263 22.02 14.94 11.68
CA GLU A 263 23.42 14.90 11.25
C GLU A 263 24.38 14.84 12.45
N ALA A 264 24.13 15.69 13.46
CA ALA A 264 24.91 15.71 14.70
C ALA A 264 24.86 14.36 15.43
N LEU A 265 23.68 13.75 15.56
CA LEU A 265 23.54 12.42 16.14
C LEU A 265 24.30 11.36 15.33
N CYS A 266 24.28 11.41 14.00
CA CYS A 266 25.04 10.48 13.18
C CYS A 266 26.55 10.62 13.42
N ILE A 267 27.07 11.84 13.53
CA ILE A 267 28.49 12.07 13.84
C ILE A 267 28.84 11.57 15.25
N ILE A 268 27.97 11.77 16.23
CA ILE A 268 28.13 11.19 17.58
C ILE A 268 28.18 9.65 17.51
N GLY A 269 27.36 9.04 16.64
CA GLY A 269 27.37 7.59 16.43
C GLY A 269 28.66 7.04 15.83
N LEU A 270 29.44 7.90 15.19
CA LEU A 270 30.80 7.61 14.70
C LEU A 270 31.89 7.89 15.73
N ASP A 271 31.52 8.43 16.88
CA ASP A 271 32.43 8.85 17.94
C ASP A 271 33.47 9.91 17.49
N ASP A 272 33.17 10.67 16.43
CA ASP A 272 34.04 11.71 15.88
C ASP A 272 33.64 13.11 16.39
N TRP A 273 33.99 13.37 17.65
CA TRP A 273 33.70 14.63 18.33
C TRP A 273 34.40 15.85 17.72
N VAL A 274 35.56 15.64 17.07
CA VAL A 274 36.29 16.71 16.39
C VAL A 274 35.54 17.16 15.14
N ARG A 275 35.04 16.21 14.34
CA ARG A 275 34.17 16.50 13.20
C ARG A 275 32.89 17.19 13.65
N LEU A 276 32.26 16.72 14.73
CA LEU A 276 31.05 17.35 15.27
C LEU A 276 31.29 18.81 15.66
N GLY A 277 32.36 19.09 16.41
CA GLY A 277 32.70 20.46 16.81
C GLY A 277 33.04 21.38 15.64
N ARG A 278 33.59 20.86 14.54
CA ARG A 278 33.78 21.63 13.29
C ARG A 278 32.45 21.88 12.58
N ALA A 279 31.61 20.87 12.47
CA ALA A 279 30.31 20.96 11.81
C ALA A 279 29.39 21.98 12.51
N VAL A 280 29.27 21.92 13.85
CA VAL A 280 28.47 22.87 14.64
C VAL A 280 28.93 24.31 14.42
N ARG A 281 30.24 24.59 14.47
CA ARG A 281 30.77 25.93 14.21
C ARG A 281 30.48 26.41 12.78
N ALA A 282 30.58 25.52 11.80
CA ALA A 282 30.23 25.84 10.42
C ALA A 282 28.73 26.13 10.24
N TRP A 283 27.86 25.38 10.92
CA TRP A 283 26.42 25.62 10.91
C TRP A 283 26.06 26.95 11.58
N GLU A 284 26.71 27.32 12.69
CA GLU A 284 26.47 28.61 13.34
C GLU A 284 26.84 29.80 12.46
N GLY A 285 27.99 29.74 11.78
CA GLY A 285 28.40 30.80 10.86
C GLY A 285 27.56 30.87 9.57
N ARG A 286 26.87 29.78 9.21
CA ARG A 286 26.06 29.71 7.98
C ARG A 286 24.56 29.92 8.23
N TYR A 287 24.06 29.49 9.38
CA TYR A 287 22.64 29.41 9.72
C TYR A 287 22.37 30.17 11.03
N GLU A 288 22.38 31.50 10.94
CA GLU A 288 22.23 32.38 12.10
C GLU A 288 20.77 32.45 12.61
N GLY A 289 20.62 32.90 13.85
CA GLY A 289 19.32 33.20 14.47
C GLY A 289 18.49 31.96 14.81
N ASP A 290 17.20 32.02 14.50
CA ASP A 290 16.21 31.00 14.87
C ASP A 290 16.30 29.71 14.03
N LYS A 291 17.18 29.69 13.01
CA LYS A 291 17.42 28.53 12.14
C LYS A 291 18.25 27.44 12.81
N TRP A 292 19.22 27.81 13.66
CA TRP A 292 20.08 26.85 14.37
C TRP A 292 20.63 27.41 15.69
N THR A 293 21.27 28.58 15.66
CA THR A 293 22.05 29.09 16.81
C THR A 293 21.23 29.21 18.11
N LYS A 294 19.96 29.62 18.03
CA LYS A 294 19.09 29.77 19.20
C LYS A 294 18.26 28.53 19.53
N THR A 295 18.39 27.46 18.75
CA THR A 295 17.55 26.28 18.92
C THR A 295 18.02 25.40 20.07
N ARG A 296 17.10 24.60 20.61
CA ARG A 296 17.37 23.71 21.73
C ARG A 296 18.32 22.59 21.33
N GLU A 297 18.23 22.14 20.09
CA GLU A 297 19.09 21.13 19.48
C GLU A 297 20.54 21.61 19.46
N CYS A 298 20.80 22.85 19.03
CA CYS A 298 22.15 23.41 19.04
C CYS A 298 22.72 23.48 20.47
N ARG A 299 21.92 23.98 21.44
CA ARG A 299 22.32 24.02 22.86
C ARG A 299 22.65 22.63 23.39
N PHE A 300 21.80 21.65 23.12
CA PHE A 300 21.99 20.27 23.55
C PHE A 300 23.28 19.67 22.97
N ILE A 301 23.47 19.74 21.65
CA ILE A 301 24.68 19.20 21.00
C ILE A 301 25.95 19.87 21.51
N LYS A 302 25.93 21.18 21.75
CA LYS A 302 27.06 21.89 22.39
C LYS A 302 27.33 21.40 23.81
N GLY A 303 26.28 21.21 24.61
CA GLY A 303 26.41 20.64 25.96
C GLY A 303 27.07 19.26 25.95
N LEU A 304 26.74 18.41 24.96
CA LEU A 304 27.40 17.11 24.79
C LEU A 304 28.88 17.23 24.41
N ILE A 305 29.22 18.16 23.50
CA ILE A 305 30.61 18.43 23.10
C ILE A 305 31.42 18.93 24.30
N ASP A 306 30.87 19.87 25.08
CA ASP A 306 31.53 20.42 26.26
C ASP A 306 31.74 19.35 27.34
N ALA A 307 30.73 18.51 27.59
CA ALA A 307 30.85 17.36 28.47
C ALA A 307 31.92 16.36 28.01
N LYS A 308 32.03 16.11 26.71
CA LYS A 308 33.08 15.25 26.17
C LYS A 308 34.47 15.89 26.29
N ASN A 309 34.61 17.18 26.04
CA ASN A 309 35.88 17.90 26.15
C ASN A 309 36.38 18.00 27.60
N LEU A 310 35.46 18.12 28.57
CA LEU A 310 35.76 18.16 30.00
C LEU A 310 35.88 16.76 30.63
N ASN A 311 35.56 15.71 29.86
CA ASN A 311 35.44 14.34 30.35
C ASN A 311 34.51 14.23 31.58
N ASP A 312 33.34 14.88 31.53
CA ASP A 312 32.40 14.89 32.65
C ASP A 312 31.10 14.13 32.31
N PRO A 313 30.90 12.91 32.83
CA PRO A 313 29.71 12.10 32.56
C PRO A 313 28.46 12.63 33.26
N LYS A 314 28.59 13.43 34.33
CA LYS A 314 27.45 14.09 34.98
C LYS A 314 26.94 15.22 34.10
N LEU A 315 27.84 16.05 33.59
CA LEU A 315 27.48 17.13 32.66
C LEU A 315 26.79 16.57 31.40
N TYR A 316 27.29 15.44 30.87
CA TYR A 316 26.68 14.76 29.73
C TYR A 316 25.25 14.28 30.04
N ARG A 317 25.06 13.67 31.22
CA ARG A 317 23.76 13.20 31.69
C ARG A 317 22.78 14.36 31.85
N ASP A 318 23.20 15.43 32.51
CA ASP A 318 22.34 16.59 32.80
C ASP A 318 21.87 17.25 31.50
N ALA A 319 22.74 17.36 30.49
CA ALA A 319 22.38 17.84 29.16
C ALA A 319 21.33 16.94 28.47
N CYS A 320 21.45 15.62 28.59
CA CYS A 320 20.45 14.67 28.07
C CYS A 320 19.11 14.79 28.81
N GLU A 321 19.14 14.95 30.13
CA GLU A 321 17.94 15.06 30.97
C GLU A 321 17.19 16.38 30.71
N GLU A 322 17.90 17.50 30.54
CA GLU A 322 17.29 18.78 30.14
C GLU A 322 16.62 18.67 28.77
N TYR A 323 17.27 18.01 27.80
CA TYR A 323 16.72 17.91 26.45
C TYR A 323 15.48 17.00 26.38
N ASP A 324 15.48 15.88 27.10
CA ASP A 324 14.37 14.92 27.13
C ASP A 324 13.08 15.51 27.74
N GLN A 325 13.20 16.47 28.67
CA GLN A 325 12.04 17.18 29.24
C GLN A 325 11.20 17.90 28.17
N PHE A 326 11.83 18.34 27.09
CA PHE A 326 11.17 19.12 26.04
C PHE A 326 10.96 18.34 24.75
N THR A 327 11.82 17.38 24.45
CA THR A 327 11.81 16.63 23.20
C THR A 327 11.94 15.15 23.51
N ARG A 328 10.88 14.39 23.22
CA ARG A 328 10.90 12.94 23.42
C ARG A 328 11.91 12.30 22.45
N LEU A 329 12.95 11.68 23.02
CA LEU A 329 13.94 10.94 22.26
C LEU A 329 13.37 9.61 21.73
N GLN A 330 13.82 9.20 20.55
CA GLN A 330 13.51 7.90 19.98
C GLN A 330 14.42 6.81 20.58
N ASP A 331 13.97 5.56 20.60
CA ASP A 331 14.69 4.44 21.25
C ASP A 331 16.14 4.27 20.76
N TRP A 332 16.39 4.44 19.46
CA TRP A 332 17.74 4.35 18.90
C TRP A 332 18.63 5.53 19.32
N GLN A 333 18.05 6.73 19.48
CA GLN A 333 18.76 7.92 19.95
C GLN A 333 19.14 7.77 21.42
N ILE A 334 18.23 7.26 22.24
CA ILE A 334 18.51 6.92 23.65
C ILE A 334 19.65 5.92 23.72
N THR A 335 19.57 4.84 22.93
CA THR A 335 20.62 3.81 22.87
C THR A 335 21.97 4.40 22.47
N LEU A 336 21.99 5.31 21.50
CA LEU A 336 23.19 6.01 21.04
C LEU A 336 23.80 6.89 22.15
N LEU A 337 22.98 7.73 22.78
CA LEU A 337 23.43 8.66 23.81
C LEU A 337 23.91 7.93 25.07
N LEU A 338 23.25 6.82 25.42
CA LEU A 338 23.69 5.94 26.52
C LEU A 338 25.07 5.32 26.25
N LYS A 339 25.35 4.90 25.01
CA LYS A 339 26.69 4.41 24.64
C LYS A 339 27.74 5.49 24.81
N GLY A 340 27.46 6.74 24.39
CA GLY A 340 28.35 7.88 24.59
C GLY A 340 28.65 8.15 26.06
N LYS A 341 27.62 8.12 26.92
CA LYS A 341 27.78 8.26 28.37
C LYS A 341 28.64 7.15 28.98
N GLN A 342 28.39 5.89 28.61
CA GLN A 342 29.17 4.74 29.10
C GLN A 342 30.63 4.74 28.62
N ALA A 343 30.92 5.41 27.50
CA ALA A 343 32.30 5.59 27.02
C ALA A 343 33.04 6.59 27.92
N LEU A 344 32.39 7.71 28.26
CA LEU A 344 32.91 8.72 29.19
C LEU A 344 33.20 8.14 30.60
N GLU A 345 32.24 7.43 31.19
CA GLU A 345 32.42 6.82 32.53
C GLU A 345 33.59 5.82 32.57
N ARG A 346 33.92 5.19 31.44
CA ARG A 346 35.08 4.27 31.34
C ARG A 346 36.41 4.99 31.20
N GLU A 347 36.41 6.19 30.61
CA GLU A 347 37.61 7.02 30.49
C GLU A 347 37.97 7.68 31.83
N ASP A 348 36.98 8.05 32.66
CA ASP A 348 37.21 8.59 34.01
C ASP A 348 37.81 7.60 35.01
N LEU A 349 37.58 6.31 34.78
CA LEU A 349 38.08 5.22 35.63
C LEU A 349 39.51 4.80 35.29
N LYS A 350 40.09 5.31 34.20
CA LYS A 350 41.46 5.06 33.75
C LYS A 350 42.35 6.24 34.10
#